data_AF-A0A952PM55-F1
#
_entry.id   AF-A0A952PM55-F1
#
_cell.length_a   1.000
_cell.length_b   1.000
_cell.length_c   1.000
_cell.angle_alpha   90.00
_cell.angle_beta   90.00
_cell.angle_gamma   90.00
#
_symmetry.space_group_name_H-M   'P 1'
#
loop_
_entity.id
_entity.type
_entity.pdbx_description
1 polymer ?
#
loop_
_entity_poly.entity_id
_entity_poly.type
_entity_poly.pdbx_seq_one_letter_code
_entity_poly.pdbx_strand_id
1 'polypeptide(L)'
;MNSSLPDATDATVDHLHEADLFSIYGLNGESIYKIAKIVKIQPGVLHIFVYDKRFSERPGSASIDVAVATLETVSAPQSRDMSYPVSRKLFSLMRPVLVGTRPVQDIELNGYRQWCLSGAGHVLGTHISLDDEIEHDHRVYAKIFMTFFAPTFIAFTFYMLAYNVIRLIPFAFLFGIIFGAIMVVLQWASIRRLKSDSLNRVSASTIQFSEIEMPVDFASAFERGVRSLTTIDNCKPVAVDLRGGTIEAKVRKQVLEEGQEILMVFSMIDENRTNCIVWSESSKKGTTVDMGKNLGNVNAIISYLKTSIASKEPFSVDVGDNSATEQGVSE
;
A
#
# COMPACT_ATOMS: atom_id res chain seq x y z
N MET A 1 6.13 -2.94 39.61
CA MET A 1 6.07 -3.79 38.40
C MET A 1 6.56 -2.95 37.25
N ASN A 2 7.88 -2.94 37.03
CA ASN A 2 8.50 -2.26 35.89
C ASN A 2 8.60 -3.30 34.78
N SER A 3 7.78 -3.18 33.75
CA SER A 3 7.94 -3.95 32.52
C SER A 3 9.15 -3.38 31.78
N SER A 4 10.33 -3.93 32.05
CA SER A 4 11.51 -3.72 31.23
C SER A 4 11.21 -4.29 29.84
N LEU A 5 11.00 -3.39 28.88
CA LEU A 5 11.06 -3.71 27.45
C LEU A 5 12.39 -4.43 27.16
N PRO A 6 12.38 -5.48 26.34
CA PRO A 6 13.61 -6.18 25.96
C PRO A 6 14.55 -5.20 25.26
N ASP A 7 15.80 -5.20 25.69
CA ASP A 7 16.90 -4.42 25.15
C ASP A 7 17.24 -4.99 23.75
N ALA A 8 16.53 -4.51 22.74
CA ALA A 8 16.70 -4.89 21.34
C ALA A 8 17.87 -4.12 20.74
N THR A 9 19.09 -4.51 21.10
CA THR A 9 20.33 -4.10 20.41
C THR A 9 20.87 -5.20 19.50
N ASP A 10 19.97 -6.04 18.95
CA ASP A 10 20.27 -6.73 17.71
C ASP A 10 20.21 -5.69 16.60
N ALA A 11 21.39 -5.27 16.14
CA ALA A 11 21.56 -4.47 14.94
C ALA A 11 21.11 -5.31 13.74
N THR A 12 19.80 -5.43 13.55
CA THR A 12 19.19 -5.91 12.31
C THR A 12 19.84 -5.12 11.18
N VAL A 13 20.50 -5.83 10.26
CA VAL A 13 21.19 -5.23 9.11
C VAL A 13 20.14 -4.61 8.20
N ASP A 14 19.69 -3.40 8.54
CA ASP A 14 18.63 -2.75 7.81
C ASP A 14 19.15 -2.31 6.44
N HIS A 15 18.54 -2.82 5.38
CA HIS A 15 18.78 -2.38 4.00
C HIS A 15 18.49 -0.89 3.77
N LEU A 16 17.69 -0.26 4.63
CA LEU A 16 17.45 1.18 4.61
C LEU A 16 18.50 1.90 5.45
N HIS A 17 19.00 3.03 4.96
CA HIS A 17 19.97 3.83 5.70
C HIS A 17 19.47 5.26 5.94
N GLU A 18 19.92 5.86 7.05
CA GLU A 18 19.75 7.30 7.24
C GLU A 18 20.43 8.04 6.07
N ALA A 19 19.90 9.20 5.71
CA ALA A 19 20.33 10.00 4.54
C ALA A 19 19.91 9.46 3.16
N ASP A 20 19.30 8.28 3.06
CA ASP A 20 18.78 7.79 1.77
C ASP A 20 17.57 8.60 1.29
N LEU A 21 17.55 8.88 -0.02
CA LEU A 21 16.50 9.61 -0.73
C LEU A 21 15.72 8.66 -1.62
N PHE A 22 14.42 8.61 -1.41
CA PHE A 22 13.48 7.78 -2.15
C PHE A 22 12.51 8.62 -2.96
N SER A 23 12.18 8.15 -4.15
CA SER A 23 10.98 8.55 -4.85
C SER A 23 9.83 7.71 -4.29
N ILE A 24 8.83 8.39 -3.72
CA ILE A 24 7.64 7.80 -3.13
C ILE A 24 6.40 8.25 -3.91
N TYR A 25 5.33 7.45 -3.83
CA TYR A 25 4.04 7.69 -4.46
C TYR A 25 2.92 7.55 -3.42
N GLY A 26 1.85 8.33 -3.56
CA GLY A 26 0.61 8.02 -2.83
C GLY A 26 0.50 8.55 -1.40
N LEU A 27 1.36 9.49 -0.96
CA LEU A 27 1.22 10.07 0.38
C LEU A 27 -0.15 10.79 0.49
N ASN A 28 -0.94 10.44 1.51
CA ASN A 28 -2.29 10.97 1.76
C ASN A 28 -3.31 10.72 0.63
N GLY A 29 -3.15 9.65 -0.15
CA GLY A 29 -4.05 9.33 -1.26
C GLY A 29 -3.87 10.23 -2.48
N GLU A 30 -2.87 11.12 -2.49
CA GLU A 30 -2.54 11.91 -3.66
C GLU A 30 -1.84 11.05 -4.71
N SER A 31 -2.30 11.10 -5.95
CA SER A 31 -1.73 10.30 -7.05
C SER A 31 -0.54 10.99 -7.72
N ILE A 32 0.45 11.41 -6.93
CA ILE A 32 1.64 12.16 -7.36
C ILE A 32 2.91 11.59 -6.74
N TYR A 33 4.03 11.76 -7.43
CA TYR A 33 5.34 11.39 -6.91
C TYR A 33 5.93 12.54 -6.09
N LYS A 34 6.62 12.19 -5.01
CA LYS A 34 7.41 13.09 -4.17
C LYS A 34 8.77 12.47 -3.88
N ILE A 35 9.71 13.29 -3.43
CA ILE A 35 10.97 12.82 -2.86
C ILE A 35 10.81 12.78 -1.33
N ALA A 36 11.26 11.70 -0.72
CA ALA A 36 11.37 11.56 0.72
C ALA A 36 12.81 11.21 1.10
N LYS A 37 13.33 11.78 2.18
CA LYS A 37 14.61 11.41 2.78
C LYS A 37 14.38 10.71 4.10
N ILE A 38 15.07 9.60 4.37
CA ILE A 38 15.09 8.98 5.70
C ILE A 38 16.03 9.81 6.59
N VAL A 39 15.46 10.47 7.60
CA VAL A 39 16.24 11.32 8.52
C VAL A 39 16.64 10.59 9.80
N LYS A 40 15.84 9.61 10.22
CA LYS A 40 16.14 8.76 11.38
C LYS A 40 15.48 7.40 11.25
N ILE A 41 16.20 6.35 11.63
CA ILE A 41 15.67 5.00 11.71
C ILE A 41 15.54 4.58 13.18
N GLN A 42 14.39 4.02 13.55
CA GLN A 42 14.12 3.39 14.83
C GLN A 42 13.51 1.98 14.61
N PRO A 43 13.49 1.12 15.65
CA PRO A 43 12.82 -0.18 15.53
C PRO A 43 11.36 -0.03 15.11
N GLY A 44 11.00 -0.56 13.93
CA GLY A 44 9.66 -0.49 13.35
C GLY A 44 9.19 0.87 12.79
N VAL A 45 9.93 1.95 13.03
CA VAL A 45 9.54 3.33 12.66
C VAL A 45 10.62 3.98 11.81
N LEU A 46 10.20 4.59 10.70
CA LEU A 46 11.03 5.41 9.83
C LEU A 46 10.59 6.86 9.99
N HIS A 47 11.51 7.75 10.33
CA HIS A 47 11.25 9.18 10.24
C HIS A 47 11.71 9.65 8.87
N ILE A 48 10.74 10.08 8.06
CA ILE A 48 10.98 10.58 6.71
C ILE A 48 10.70 12.07 6.63
N PHE A 49 11.50 12.78 5.85
CA PHE A 49 11.28 14.16 5.47
C PHE A 49 10.86 14.20 4.00
N VAL A 50 9.66 14.70 3.70
CA VAL A 50 9.08 14.72 2.36
C VAL A 50 9.20 16.10 1.77
N TYR A 51 9.92 16.22 0.66
CA TYR A 51 10.06 17.49 -0.06
C TYR A 51 8.73 17.90 -0.70
N ASP A 52 8.42 19.20 -0.67
CA ASP A 52 7.13 19.73 -1.11
C ASP A 52 6.95 19.66 -2.65
N LYS A 53 8.07 19.52 -3.38
CA LYS A 53 8.04 19.43 -4.84
C LYS A 53 7.27 18.19 -5.31
N ARG A 54 6.26 18.44 -6.15
CA ARG A 54 5.39 17.43 -6.76
C ARG A 54 5.86 17.07 -8.16
N PHE A 55 5.83 15.78 -8.49
CA PHE A 55 6.21 15.26 -9.80
C PHE A 55 5.07 14.42 -10.39
N SER A 56 4.76 14.62 -11.68
CA SER A 56 3.76 13.84 -12.41
C SER A 56 4.25 12.45 -12.79
N GLU A 57 5.56 12.32 -12.97
CA GLU A 57 6.26 11.07 -13.29
C GLU A 57 7.31 10.78 -12.22
N ARG A 58 7.78 9.52 -12.14
CA ARG A 58 8.74 9.10 -11.13
C ARG A 58 10.06 9.87 -11.31
N PRO A 59 10.47 10.75 -10.37
CA PRO A 59 11.69 11.53 -10.50
C PRO A 59 12.94 10.64 -10.48
N GLY A 60 13.86 10.88 -11.42
CA GLY A 60 15.18 10.27 -11.44
C GLY A 60 16.22 11.06 -10.61
N SER A 61 17.48 10.63 -10.66
CA SER A 61 18.59 11.24 -9.90
C SER A 61 18.79 12.73 -10.18
N ALA A 62 18.64 13.18 -11.42
CA ALA A 62 18.77 14.58 -11.79
C ALA A 62 17.69 15.50 -11.14
N SER A 63 16.52 14.94 -10.79
CA SER A 63 15.45 15.71 -10.15
C SER A 63 15.70 15.97 -8.65
N ILE A 64 16.66 15.27 -8.04
CA ILE A 64 17.01 15.43 -6.63
C ILE A 64 17.55 16.84 -6.37
N ASP A 65 18.44 17.35 -7.23
CA ASP A 65 19.04 18.67 -7.04
C ASP A 65 17.99 19.78 -7.00
N VAL A 66 16.99 19.68 -7.88
CA VAL A 66 15.87 20.63 -7.93
C VAL A 66 15.05 20.57 -6.65
N ALA A 67 14.77 19.37 -6.12
CA ALA A 67 14.02 19.22 -4.88
C ALA A 67 14.82 19.73 -3.68
N VAL A 68 16.11 19.43 -3.59
CA VAL A 68 16.97 19.82 -2.47
C VAL A 68 17.24 21.32 -2.46
N ALA A 69 17.38 21.96 -3.62
CA ALA A 69 17.57 23.41 -3.71
C ALA A 69 16.41 24.21 -3.09
N THR A 70 15.19 23.65 -3.08
CA THR A 70 14.05 24.33 -2.43
C THR A 70 14.17 24.40 -0.91
N LEU A 71 14.99 23.53 -0.29
CA LEU A 71 15.13 23.43 1.16
C LEU A 71 15.76 24.68 1.79
N GLU A 72 16.64 25.39 1.07
CA GLU A 72 17.28 26.62 1.54
C GLU A 72 16.28 27.75 1.87
N THR A 73 15.08 27.66 1.30
CA THR A 73 14.00 28.66 1.50
C THR A 73 12.97 28.24 2.54
N VAL A 74 13.07 27.01 3.07
CA VAL A 74 12.07 26.45 3.99
C VAL A 74 12.27 27.01 5.39
N SER A 75 11.20 27.54 5.98
CA SER A 75 11.21 28.00 7.38
C SER A 75 11.13 26.83 8.37
N ALA A 76 11.61 27.02 9.61
CA ALA A 76 11.56 25.98 10.63
C ALA A 76 10.14 25.44 10.91
N PRO A 77 9.06 26.26 10.99
CA PRO A 77 7.70 25.76 11.10
C PRO A 77 7.30 24.86 9.92
N GLN A 78 7.58 25.30 8.70
CA GLN A 78 7.25 24.55 7.49
C GLN A 78 8.01 23.23 7.41
N SER A 79 9.27 23.18 7.87
CA SER A 79 10.06 21.95 7.94
C SER A 79 9.43 20.87 8.83
N ARG A 80 8.65 21.28 9.85
CA ARG A 80 7.97 20.34 10.76
C ARG A 80 6.82 19.62 10.06
N ASP A 81 6.06 20.35 9.26
CA ASP A 81 4.92 19.81 8.49
C ASP A 81 5.34 18.86 7.37
N MET A 82 6.64 18.84 7.04
CA MET A 82 7.25 17.98 6.03
C MET A 82 7.82 16.68 6.62
N SER A 83 7.81 16.52 7.94
CA SER A 83 8.37 15.36 8.63
C SER A 83 7.27 14.39 9.06
N TYR A 84 7.41 13.12 8.67
CA TYR A 84 6.43 12.08 8.94
C TYR A 84 7.09 10.89 9.65
N PRO A 85 6.67 10.52 10.87
CA PRO A 85 6.94 9.21 11.42
C PRO A 85 6.03 8.19 10.73
N VAL A 86 6.60 7.26 9.98
CA VAL A 86 5.85 6.23 9.24
C VAL A 86 6.30 4.84 9.67
N SER A 87 5.37 3.88 9.72
CA SER A 87 5.73 2.48 9.88
C SER A 87 6.47 1.98 8.63
N ARG A 88 7.33 0.98 8.79
CA ARG A 88 8.01 0.32 7.65
C ARG A 88 7.03 -0.25 6.62
N LYS A 89 5.90 -0.77 7.11
CA LYS A 89 4.81 -1.27 6.28
C LYS A 89 4.19 -0.16 5.44
N LEU A 90 3.86 0.98 6.05
CA LEU A 90 3.35 2.14 5.31
C LEU A 90 4.37 2.63 4.28
N PHE A 91 5.63 2.77 4.68
CA PHE A 91 6.70 3.20 3.78
C PHE A 91 6.82 2.29 2.56
N SER A 92 6.71 0.97 2.74
CA SER A 92 6.71 -0.01 1.66
C SER A 92 5.52 0.21 0.70
N LEU A 93 4.33 0.49 1.24
CA LEU A 93 3.14 0.81 0.43
C LEU A 93 3.27 2.11 -0.36
N MET A 94 4.19 3.01 0.02
CA MET A 94 4.48 4.24 -0.71
C MET A 94 5.36 4.04 -1.94
N ARG A 95 5.62 2.78 -2.35
CA ARG A 95 6.41 2.40 -3.54
C ARG A 95 7.79 3.10 -3.61
N PRO A 96 8.62 2.99 -2.55
CA PRO A 96 9.89 3.69 -2.48
C PRO A 96 10.85 3.14 -3.54
N VAL A 97 11.50 4.04 -4.27
CA VAL A 97 12.63 3.70 -5.17
C VAL A 97 13.80 4.59 -4.80
N LEU A 98 14.96 3.99 -4.50
CA LEU A 98 16.14 4.72 -4.11
C LEU A 98 16.64 5.58 -5.28
N VAL A 99 16.80 6.87 -5.05
CA VAL A 99 17.26 7.83 -6.06
C VAL A 99 18.69 8.30 -5.76
N GLY A 100 19.10 8.29 -4.49
CA GLY A 100 20.45 8.62 -4.05
C GLY A 100 20.57 8.72 -2.54
N THR A 101 21.71 9.18 -2.05
CA THR A 101 21.98 9.37 -0.62
C THR A 101 22.57 10.77 -0.43
N ARG A 102 22.10 11.52 0.58
CA ARG A 102 22.65 12.85 0.93
C ARG A 102 22.62 13.06 2.43
N PRO A 103 23.67 13.70 3.00
CA PRO A 103 23.70 13.95 4.43
C PRO A 103 22.43 14.66 4.90
N VAL A 104 21.94 14.24 6.06
CA VAL A 104 20.78 14.84 6.70
C VAL A 104 21.16 16.24 7.18
N GLN A 105 20.38 17.24 6.78
CA GLN A 105 20.56 18.62 7.22
C GLN A 105 19.85 18.86 8.54
N ASP A 106 20.33 19.83 9.32
CA ASP A 106 19.76 20.13 10.64
C ASP A 106 18.26 20.48 10.58
N ILE A 107 17.86 21.21 9.53
CA ILE A 107 16.46 21.58 9.31
C ILE A 107 15.54 20.38 9.06
N GLU A 108 16.05 19.31 8.46
CA GLU A 108 15.29 18.08 8.17
C GLU A 108 15.02 17.28 9.46
N LEU A 109 15.86 17.45 10.49
CA LEU A 109 15.70 16.80 11.79
C LEU A 109 14.71 17.52 12.73
N ASN A 110 14.24 18.72 12.37
CA ASN A 110 13.37 19.52 13.24
C ASN A 110 12.07 18.78 13.61
N GLY A 111 11.44 18.12 12.64
CA GLY A 111 10.23 17.36 12.89
C GLY A 111 10.47 16.13 13.76
N TYR A 112 11.58 15.40 13.55
CA TYR A 112 11.99 14.30 14.41
C TYR A 112 12.23 14.76 15.86
N ARG A 113 13.00 15.85 16.06
CA ARG A 113 13.28 16.41 17.39
C ARG A 113 11.99 16.81 18.10
N GLN A 114 11.06 17.44 17.39
CA GLN A 114 9.76 17.80 17.96
C GLN A 114 8.93 16.57 18.32
N TRP A 115 8.93 15.54 17.47
CA TRP A 115 8.24 14.29 17.74
C TRP A 115 8.76 13.64 19.03
N CYS A 116 10.08 13.58 19.23
CA CYS A 116 10.68 13.10 20.49
C CYS A 116 10.23 13.90 21.72
N LEU A 117 10.05 15.21 21.58
CA LEU A 117 9.59 16.08 22.68
C LEU A 117 8.09 15.95 22.96
N SER A 118 7.29 15.54 21.96
CA SER A 118 5.83 15.53 22.08
C SER A 118 5.29 14.42 22.99
N GLY A 119 6.05 13.36 23.25
CA GLY A 119 5.65 12.20 24.08
C GLY A 119 4.53 11.34 23.49
N ALA A 120 3.64 11.93 22.70
CA ALA A 120 2.65 11.25 21.87
C ALA A 120 3.32 10.77 20.58
N GLY A 121 3.98 9.62 20.64
CA GLY A 121 4.65 8.98 19.51
C GLY A 121 3.67 8.43 18.46
N HIS A 122 2.81 9.29 17.91
CA HIS A 122 1.94 8.89 16.81
C HIS A 122 2.80 8.52 15.61
N VAL A 123 2.62 7.31 15.10
CA VAL A 123 3.31 6.79 13.92
C VAL A 123 2.25 6.47 12.90
N LEU A 124 2.38 7.07 11.72
CA LEU A 124 1.47 6.81 10.62
C LEU A 124 1.59 5.36 10.18
N GLY A 125 0.44 4.70 10.07
CA GLY A 125 0.35 3.35 9.54
C GLY A 125 0.74 2.22 10.49
N THR A 126 0.72 2.43 11.80
CA THR A 126 0.75 1.33 12.79
C THR A 126 -0.55 0.53 12.81
N HIS A 127 -1.67 1.18 12.47
CA HIS A 127 -3.00 0.57 12.36
C HIS A 127 -3.56 0.64 10.94
N ILE A 128 -2.76 0.27 9.93
CA ILE A 128 -3.32 0.00 8.59
C ILE A 128 -4.05 -1.35 8.63
N SER A 129 -5.10 -1.44 9.43
CA SER A 129 -6.20 -2.35 9.14
C SER A 129 -7.13 -1.58 8.22
N LEU A 130 -6.99 -1.81 6.90
CA LEU A 130 -7.91 -1.25 5.90
C LEU A 130 -9.39 -1.58 6.23
N ASP A 131 -9.61 -2.57 7.09
CA ASP A 131 -10.91 -3.16 7.38
C ASP A 131 -11.61 -2.65 8.66
N ASP A 132 -10.96 -1.84 9.52
CA ASP A 132 -11.53 -1.49 10.84
C ASP A 132 -12.22 -0.12 10.91
N GLU A 133 -11.79 0.87 10.09
CA GLU A 133 -12.38 2.22 10.13
C GLU A 133 -13.79 2.27 9.55
N ILE A 134 -14.12 1.41 8.58
CA ILE A 134 -15.46 1.36 7.98
C ILE A 134 -16.47 0.72 8.93
N GLU A 135 -16.04 -0.22 9.78
CA GLU A 135 -16.95 -1.01 10.62
C GLU A 135 -17.58 -0.18 11.75
N HIS A 136 -16.90 0.87 12.21
CA HIS A 136 -17.34 1.70 13.34
C HIS A 136 -17.99 3.03 12.94
N ASP A 137 -18.05 3.37 11.65
CA ASP A 137 -18.71 4.61 11.24
C ASP A 137 -20.24 4.43 11.22
N HIS A 138 -20.86 4.70 12.37
CA HIS A 138 -22.32 4.73 12.54
C HIS A 138 -23.02 5.63 11.49
N ARG A 139 -22.32 6.60 10.90
CA ARG A 139 -22.88 7.47 9.85
C ARG A 139 -23.18 6.70 8.57
N VAL A 140 -22.42 5.65 8.24
CA VAL A 140 -22.66 4.81 7.06
C VAL A 140 -23.98 4.06 7.24
N TYR A 141 -24.20 3.43 8.39
CA TYR A 141 -25.44 2.71 8.68
C TYR A 141 -26.66 3.65 8.76
N ALA A 142 -26.49 4.84 9.34
CA ALA A 142 -27.55 5.86 9.37
C ALA A 142 -27.92 6.34 7.95
N LYS A 143 -26.94 6.53 7.05
CA LYS A 143 -27.20 6.86 5.64
C LYS A 143 -27.95 5.75 4.92
N ILE A 144 -27.53 4.49 5.10
CA ILE A 144 -28.22 3.33 4.53
C ILE A 144 -29.67 3.29 5.03
N PHE A 145 -29.88 3.41 6.35
CA PHE A 145 -31.21 3.45 6.95
C PHE A 145 -32.09 4.52 6.32
N MET A 146 -31.61 5.78 6.26
CA MET A 146 -32.39 6.89 5.71
C MET A 146 -32.70 6.73 4.22
N THR A 147 -31.77 6.15 3.45
CA THR A 147 -31.93 5.88 2.01
C THR A 147 -33.06 4.90 1.72
N PHE A 148 -33.26 3.90 2.58
CA PHE A 148 -34.35 2.92 2.42
C PHE A 148 -35.63 3.31 3.16
N PHE A 149 -35.51 3.94 4.33
CA PHE A 149 -36.63 4.40 5.15
C PHE A 149 -37.47 5.46 4.43
N ALA A 150 -36.85 6.56 3.98
CA ALA A 150 -37.58 7.72 3.50
C ALA A 150 -38.40 7.43 2.23
N PRO A 151 -37.87 6.78 1.17
CA PRO A 151 -38.65 6.47 -0.02
C PRO A 151 -39.79 5.49 0.27
N THR A 152 -39.55 4.49 1.13
CA THR A 152 -40.57 3.50 1.51
C THR A 152 -41.71 4.16 2.27
N PHE A 153 -41.39 5.02 3.24
CA PHE A 153 -42.38 5.77 4.01
C PHE A 153 -43.21 6.71 3.12
N ILE A 154 -42.55 7.46 2.22
CA ILE A 154 -43.23 8.38 1.29
C ILE A 154 -44.17 7.61 0.36
N ALA A 155 -43.70 6.51 -0.24
CA ALA A 155 -44.50 5.70 -1.16
C ALA A 155 -45.74 5.09 -0.46
N PHE A 156 -45.57 4.52 0.73
CA PHE A 156 -46.69 3.96 1.50
C PHE A 156 -47.66 5.04 1.98
N THR A 157 -47.15 6.20 2.40
CA THR A 157 -48.02 7.31 2.82
C THR A 157 -48.86 7.82 1.64
N PHE A 158 -48.23 7.98 0.47
CA PHE A 158 -48.94 8.38 -0.74
C PHE A 158 -50.00 7.35 -1.16
N TYR A 159 -49.67 6.05 -1.09
CA TYR A 159 -50.62 4.97 -1.31
C TYR A 159 -51.81 5.07 -0.34
N MET A 160 -51.59 5.22 0.96
CA MET A 160 -52.68 5.32 1.95
C MET A 160 -53.57 6.56 1.75
N LEU A 161 -52.98 7.68 1.32
CA LEU A 161 -53.73 8.90 0.98
C LEU A 161 -54.62 8.67 -0.25
N ALA A 162 -54.11 8.01 -1.30
CA ALA A 162 -54.86 7.72 -2.51
C ALA A 162 -56.12 6.86 -2.26
N TYR A 163 -56.06 5.96 -1.27
CA TYR A 163 -57.19 5.11 -0.87
C TYR A 163 -58.04 5.68 0.29
N ASN A 164 -57.81 6.93 0.71
CA ASN A 164 -58.50 7.58 1.84
C ASN A 164 -58.42 6.81 3.18
N VAL A 165 -57.34 6.04 3.41
CA VAL A 165 -57.17 5.24 4.64
C VAL A 165 -56.19 5.91 5.61
N ILE A 166 -56.45 7.19 5.94
CA ILE A 166 -55.55 8.06 6.73
C ILE A 166 -55.22 7.48 8.11
N ARG A 167 -56.14 6.72 8.71
CA ARG A 167 -55.92 6.07 10.02
C ARG A 167 -54.77 5.06 10.02
N LEU A 168 -54.29 4.63 8.84
CA LEU A 168 -53.18 3.69 8.71
C LEU A 168 -51.79 4.34 8.54
N ILE A 169 -51.68 5.67 8.53
CA ILE A 169 -50.38 6.35 8.43
C ILE A 169 -49.37 5.91 9.52
N PRO A 170 -49.76 5.69 10.79
CA PRO A 170 -48.82 5.17 11.80
C PRO A 170 -48.22 3.81 11.42
N PHE A 171 -48.99 2.95 10.73
CA PHE A 171 -48.50 1.67 10.24
C PHE A 171 -47.52 1.83 9.08
N ALA A 172 -47.71 2.82 8.20
CA ALA A 172 -46.75 3.14 7.15
C ALA A 172 -45.39 3.60 7.71
N PHE A 173 -45.42 4.40 8.78
CA PHE A 173 -44.21 4.83 9.48
C PHE A 173 -43.48 3.65 10.14
N LEU A 174 -44.21 2.80 10.88
CA LEU A 174 -43.65 1.60 11.51
C LEU A 174 -43.06 0.64 10.48
N PHE A 175 -43.76 0.43 9.36
CA PHE A 175 -43.26 -0.39 8.24
C PHE A 175 -41.94 0.17 7.68
N GLY A 176 -41.86 1.48 7.46
CA GLY A 176 -40.63 2.14 7.02
C GLY A 176 -39.47 1.88 7.98
N ILE A 177 -39.67 2.01 9.29
CA ILE A 177 -38.63 1.76 10.30
C ILE A 177 -38.14 0.32 10.23
N ILE A 178 -39.06 -0.65 10.21
CA ILE A 178 -38.73 -2.08 10.15
C ILE A 178 -37.95 -2.37 8.87
N PHE A 179 -38.41 -1.89 7.73
CA PHE A 179 -37.75 -2.10 6.45
C PHE A 179 -36.34 -1.49 6.42
N GLY A 180 -36.18 -0.25 6.88
CA GLY A 180 -34.87 0.39 6.99
C GLY A 180 -33.91 -0.38 7.89
N ALA A 181 -34.37 -0.88 9.03
CA ALA A 181 -33.56 -1.68 9.94
C ALA A 181 -33.15 -3.03 9.32
N ILE A 182 -34.07 -3.72 8.62
CA ILE A 182 -33.76 -4.96 7.89
C ILE A 182 -32.69 -4.70 6.83
N MET A 183 -32.79 -3.61 6.08
CA MET A 183 -31.79 -3.26 5.06
C MET A 183 -30.41 -2.99 5.66
N VAL A 184 -30.34 -2.33 6.81
CA VAL A 184 -29.08 -2.16 7.55
C VAL A 184 -28.50 -3.51 7.96
N VAL A 185 -29.32 -4.42 8.51
CA VAL A 185 -28.87 -5.76 8.90
C VAL A 185 -28.42 -6.59 7.69
N LEU A 186 -29.15 -6.53 6.57
CA LEU A 186 -28.77 -7.22 5.33
C LEU A 186 -27.46 -6.67 4.78
N GLN A 187 -27.28 -5.35 4.76
CA GLN A 187 -26.04 -4.74 4.29
C GLN A 187 -24.87 -5.05 5.22
N TRP A 188 -25.08 -5.00 6.54
CA TRP A 188 -24.08 -5.41 7.53
C TRP A 188 -23.72 -6.89 7.39
N ALA A 189 -24.72 -7.76 7.24
CA ALA A 189 -24.50 -9.19 7.01
C ALA A 189 -23.81 -9.44 5.67
N SER A 190 -24.12 -8.67 4.63
CA SER A 190 -23.44 -8.73 3.34
C SER A 190 -21.98 -8.29 3.45
N ILE A 191 -21.70 -7.17 4.13
CA ILE A 191 -20.33 -6.71 4.39
C ILE A 191 -19.57 -7.74 5.22
N ARG A 192 -20.19 -8.28 6.27
CA ARG A 192 -19.58 -9.27 7.15
C ARG A 192 -19.34 -10.61 6.43
N ARG A 193 -20.26 -11.03 5.57
CA ARG A 193 -20.11 -12.23 4.74
C ARG A 193 -19.05 -12.00 3.67
N LEU A 194 -19.02 -10.82 3.05
CA LEU A 194 -17.95 -10.41 2.16
C LEU A 194 -16.62 -10.33 2.90
N LYS A 195 -16.58 -10.04 4.22
CA LYS A 195 -15.36 -10.02 5.05
C LYS A 195 -14.92 -11.43 5.46
N SER A 196 -15.85 -12.31 5.83
CA SER A 196 -15.53 -13.72 6.11
C SER A 196 -15.12 -14.47 4.85
N ASP A 197 -15.73 -14.11 3.73
CA ASP A 197 -15.29 -14.56 2.42
C ASP A 197 -14.05 -13.79 2.01
N SER A 198 -13.80 -12.50 2.31
CA SER A 198 -12.59 -11.78 1.87
C SER A 198 -11.33 -12.21 2.61
N LEU A 199 -11.46 -12.59 3.88
CA LEU A 199 -10.41 -13.33 4.60
C LEU A 199 -10.08 -14.68 3.93
N ASN A 200 -10.98 -15.21 3.08
CA ASN A 200 -10.79 -16.42 2.26
C ASN A 200 -10.77 -16.18 0.71
N ARG A 201 -11.03 -14.96 0.23
CA ARG A 201 -11.29 -14.50 -1.15
C ARG A 201 -11.10 -12.99 -1.21
N VAL A 202 -9.85 -12.55 -1.12
CA VAL A 202 -9.45 -11.18 -1.42
C VAL A 202 -9.78 -10.89 -2.90
N SER A 203 -11.02 -10.51 -3.25
CA SER A 203 -11.43 -10.43 -4.67
C SER A 203 -12.64 -9.52 -4.87
N ALA A 204 -12.34 -8.24 -5.07
CA ALA A 204 -13.14 -7.26 -5.83
C ALA A 204 -12.46 -5.89 -5.76
N SER A 205 -11.57 -5.67 -4.79
CA SER A 205 -10.67 -4.52 -4.80
C SER A 205 -9.80 -4.56 -6.05
N THR A 206 -9.73 -3.45 -6.78
CA THR A 206 -8.75 -3.26 -7.86
C THR A 206 -7.33 -3.31 -7.35
N ILE A 207 -7.12 -3.13 -6.06
CA ILE A 207 -5.82 -3.29 -5.40
C ILE A 207 -5.82 -4.59 -4.61
N GLN A 208 -4.91 -5.48 -4.96
CA GLN A 208 -4.70 -6.74 -4.26
C GLN A 208 -3.32 -6.70 -3.61
N PHE A 209 -3.23 -7.08 -2.33
CA PHE A 209 -1.96 -7.15 -1.63
C PHE A 209 -1.90 -8.37 -0.74
N SER A 210 -0.70 -8.89 -0.53
CA SER A 210 -0.46 -9.97 0.41
C SER A 210 0.97 -9.92 0.92
N GLU A 211 1.13 -10.34 2.17
CA GLU A 211 2.38 -10.27 2.93
C GLU A 211 2.85 -11.71 3.23
N ILE A 212 4.12 -11.98 2.99
CA ILE A 212 4.73 -13.28 3.23
C ILE A 212 6.10 -13.10 3.90
N GLU A 213 6.28 -13.79 5.03
CA GLU A 213 7.58 -13.95 5.66
C GLU A 213 8.30 -15.15 5.03
N MET A 214 9.53 -14.92 4.56
CA MET A 214 10.38 -15.89 3.90
C MET A 214 11.60 -16.18 4.78
N PRO A 215 11.89 -17.46 5.13
CA PRO A 215 13.06 -17.83 5.91
C PRO A 215 14.31 -17.95 5.03
N VAL A 216 14.61 -16.88 4.30
CA VAL A 216 15.81 -16.71 3.47
C VAL A 216 16.35 -15.29 3.65
N ASP A 217 17.65 -15.12 3.41
CA ASP A 217 18.29 -13.81 3.39
C ASP A 217 17.69 -12.90 2.31
N PHE A 218 17.88 -11.59 2.50
CA PHE A 218 17.26 -10.56 1.67
C PHE A 218 17.65 -10.67 0.19
N ALA A 219 18.92 -10.94 -0.13
CA ALA A 219 19.38 -10.99 -1.51
C ALA A 219 18.76 -12.18 -2.24
N SER A 220 18.74 -13.35 -1.59
CA SER A 220 18.10 -14.56 -2.11
C SER A 220 16.58 -14.39 -2.27
N ALA A 221 15.91 -13.76 -1.29
CA ALA A 221 14.48 -13.48 -1.36
C ALA A 221 14.14 -12.56 -2.55
N PHE A 222 14.93 -11.50 -2.72
CA PHE A 222 14.76 -10.53 -3.79
C PHE A 222 14.95 -11.16 -5.17
N GLU A 223 16.00 -11.98 -5.35
CA GLU A 223 16.23 -12.70 -6.61
C GLU A 223 15.07 -13.65 -6.95
N ARG A 224 14.55 -14.38 -5.95
CA ARG A 224 13.35 -15.23 -6.11
C ARG A 224 12.13 -14.38 -6.48
N GLY A 225 12.00 -13.18 -5.92
CA GLY A 225 11.01 -12.18 -6.31
C GLY A 225 11.08 -11.84 -7.79
N VAL A 226 12.25 -11.47 -8.30
CA VAL A 226 12.44 -11.18 -9.74
C VAL A 226 12.04 -12.36 -10.60
N ARG A 227 12.47 -13.58 -10.24
CA ARG A 227 12.13 -14.80 -10.99
C ARG A 227 10.64 -15.13 -10.94
N SER A 228 9.95 -14.84 -9.84
CA SER A 228 8.51 -15.09 -9.70
C SER A 228 7.67 -14.37 -10.75
N LEU A 229 8.17 -13.25 -11.31
CA LEU A 229 7.50 -12.52 -12.39
C LEU A 229 7.32 -13.38 -13.66
N THR A 230 8.16 -14.39 -13.87
CA THR A 230 8.05 -15.32 -15.01
C THR A 230 6.83 -16.22 -14.93
N THR A 231 6.20 -16.34 -13.75
CA THR A 231 4.94 -17.10 -13.58
C THR A 231 3.71 -16.36 -14.10
N ILE A 232 3.87 -15.08 -14.46
CA ILE A 232 2.78 -14.23 -14.95
C ILE A 232 3.00 -13.97 -16.44
N ASP A 233 2.03 -14.37 -17.24
CA ASP A 233 2.07 -14.21 -18.69
C ASP A 233 2.24 -12.74 -19.10
N ASN A 234 3.20 -12.47 -19.97
CA ASN A 234 3.49 -11.13 -20.50
C ASN A 234 3.84 -10.07 -19.43
N CYS A 235 4.33 -10.50 -18.26
CA CYS A 235 4.87 -9.61 -17.25
C CYS A 235 6.30 -9.19 -17.62
N LYS A 236 6.59 -7.89 -17.55
CA LYS A 236 7.93 -7.33 -17.75
C LYS A 236 8.33 -6.47 -16.56
N PRO A 237 9.53 -6.66 -15.99
CA PRO A 237 10.04 -5.74 -14.99
C PRO A 237 10.24 -4.35 -15.61
N VAL A 238 9.81 -3.32 -14.90
CA VAL A 238 9.97 -1.90 -15.25
C VAL A 238 11.11 -1.28 -14.45
N ALA A 239 11.14 -1.55 -13.14
CA ALA A 239 12.19 -1.09 -12.25
C ALA A 239 12.55 -2.22 -11.27
N VAL A 240 13.84 -2.46 -11.08
CA VAL A 240 14.35 -3.46 -10.15
C VAL A 240 15.42 -2.78 -9.31
N ASP A 241 15.08 -2.46 -8.07
CA ASP A 241 15.96 -1.77 -7.13
C ASP A 241 16.26 -2.69 -5.94
N LEU A 242 17.39 -3.39 -6.02
CA LEU A 242 17.85 -4.29 -4.97
C LEU A 242 18.08 -3.55 -3.65
N ARG A 243 18.56 -2.31 -3.69
CA ARG A 243 18.87 -1.54 -2.47
C ARG A 243 17.60 -1.07 -1.77
N GLY A 244 16.66 -0.52 -2.55
CA GLY A 244 15.34 -0.16 -2.04
C GLY A 244 14.44 -1.36 -1.71
N GLY A 245 14.84 -2.58 -2.10
CA GLY A 245 14.03 -3.77 -1.95
C GLY A 245 12.78 -3.75 -2.82
N THR A 246 12.75 -2.97 -3.90
CA THR A 246 11.55 -2.76 -4.70
C THR A 246 11.66 -3.37 -6.09
N ILE A 247 10.61 -4.08 -6.52
CA ILE A 247 10.46 -4.59 -7.87
C ILE A 247 9.13 -4.06 -8.41
N GLU A 248 9.20 -3.25 -9.46
CA GLU A 248 8.04 -2.80 -10.23
C GLU A 248 7.98 -3.56 -11.55
N ALA A 249 6.83 -4.13 -11.86
CA ALA A 249 6.59 -4.83 -13.11
C ALA A 249 5.26 -4.43 -13.74
N LYS A 250 5.18 -4.53 -15.06
CA LYS A 250 3.97 -4.27 -15.85
C LYS A 250 3.56 -5.50 -16.62
N VAL A 251 2.29 -5.86 -16.49
CA VAL A 251 1.65 -6.89 -17.31
C VAL A 251 1.12 -6.22 -18.57
N ARG A 252 1.57 -6.71 -19.74
CA ARG A 252 1.20 -6.10 -21.03
C ARG A 252 -0.31 -6.21 -21.25
N LYS A 253 -0.88 -5.12 -21.76
CA LYS A 253 -2.28 -5.03 -22.17
C LYS A 253 -2.62 -6.09 -23.23
N GLN A 254 -3.59 -6.96 -22.95
CA GLN A 254 -4.27 -7.76 -23.98
C GLN A 254 -5.47 -6.99 -24.54
N VAL A 255 -5.97 -7.34 -25.73
CA VAL A 255 -7.00 -6.56 -26.46
C VAL A 255 -8.23 -6.23 -25.60
N LEU A 256 -8.61 -7.14 -24.70
CA LEU A 256 -9.79 -7.04 -23.83
C LEU A 256 -9.47 -6.60 -22.40
N GLU A 257 -8.20 -6.43 -22.07
CA GLU A 257 -7.75 -6.30 -20.69
C GLU A 257 -7.02 -4.98 -20.51
N GLU A 258 -7.18 -4.33 -19.37
CA GLU A 258 -6.36 -3.17 -19.05
C GLU A 258 -5.01 -3.67 -18.49
N GLY A 259 -3.91 -2.98 -18.80
CA GLY A 259 -2.59 -3.38 -18.29
C GLY A 259 -2.59 -3.37 -16.75
N GLN A 260 -1.76 -4.19 -16.13
CA GLN A 260 -1.65 -4.26 -14.67
C GLN A 260 -0.26 -3.85 -14.23
N GLU A 261 -0.17 -3.27 -13.04
CA GLU A 261 1.08 -2.99 -12.36
C GLU A 261 1.21 -3.96 -11.19
N ILE A 262 2.43 -4.47 -11.01
CA ILE A 262 2.83 -5.33 -9.90
C ILE A 262 3.96 -4.62 -9.18
N LEU A 263 3.88 -4.60 -7.86
CA LEU A 263 4.89 -4.09 -6.98
C LEU A 263 5.22 -5.19 -5.98
N MET A 264 6.50 -5.51 -5.83
CA MET A 264 6.98 -6.29 -4.70
C MET A 264 7.93 -5.43 -3.89
N VAL A 265 7.73 -5.42 -2.58
CA VAL A 265 8.63 -4.74 -1.64
C VAL A 265 9.16 -5.75 -0.65
N PHE A 266 10.47 -5.86 -0.59
CA PHE A 266 11.21 -6.73 0.31
C PHE A 266 11.76 -5.88 1.45
N SER A 267 11.64 -6.38 2.66
CA SER A 267 12.25 -5.76 3.83
C SER A 267 12.89 -6.81 4.70
N MET A 268 14.14 -6.59 5.12
CA MET A 268 14.83 -7.50 6.02
C MET A 268 14.16 -7.47 7.41
N ILE A 269 13.90 -8.65 7.96
CA ILE A 269 13.49 -8.83 9.37
C ILE A 269 14.74 -9.10 10.21
N ASP A 270 15.55 -10.07 9.78
CA ASP A 270 16.88 -10.39 10.31
C ASP A 270 17.77 -10.97 9.19
N GLU A 271 19.00 -11.39 9.51
CA GLU A 271 19.96 -11.90 8.53
C GLU A 271 19.44 -13.08 7.69
N ASN A 272 18.50 -13.86 8.22
CA ASN A 272 17.99 -15.08 7.60
C ASN A 272 16.48 -15.04 7.29
N ARG A 273 15.81 -13.91 7.55
CA ARG A 273 14.38 -13.76 7.32
C ARG A 273 14.07 -12.44 6.64
N THR A 274 13.26 -12.55 5.60
CA THR A 274 12.84 -11.43 4.76
C THR A 274 11.34 -11.40 4.67
N ASN A 275 10.74 -10.23 4.88
CA ASN A 275 9.34 -10.00 4.57
C ASN A 275 9.21 -9.57 3.12
N CYS A 276 8.21 -10.08 2.41
CA CYS A 276 7.85 -9.65 1.07
C CYS A 276 6.38 -9.25 1.04
N ILE A 277 6.13 -8.02 0.59
CA ILE A 277 4.80 -7.50 0.33
C ILE A 277 4.61 -7.51 -1.18
N VAL A 278 3.68 -8.32 -1.66
CA VAL A 278 3.30 -8.41 -3.07
C VAL A 278 2.02 -7.61 -3.25
N TRP A 279 1.99 -6.77 -4.26
CA TRP A 279 0.89 -5.85 -4.54
C TRP A 279 0.62 -5.83 -6.05
N SER A 280 -0.65 -5.78 -6.45
CA SER A 280 -1.08 -5.69 -7.84
C SER A 280 -2.30 -4.79 -8.01
N GLU A 281 -2.27 -3.93 -9.02
CA GLU A 281 -3.35 -2.98 -9.36
C GLU A 281 -3.52 -2.83 -10.87
N SER A 282 -4.71 -2.43 -11.29
CA SER A 282 -4.97 -1.98 -12.66
C SER A 282 -4.24 -0.67 -12.98
N SER A 283 -3.51 -0.61 -14.09
CA SER A 283 -2.71 0.57 -14.50
C SER A 283 -3.52 1.85 -14.77
N LYS A 284 -4.83 1.72 -14.99
CA LYS A 284 -5.71 2.84 -15.31
C LYS A 284 -6.47 3.29 -14.06
N LYS A 285 -6.34 4.58 -13.72
CA LYS A 285 -7.12 5.21 -12.66
C LYS A 285 -8.61 5.14 -13.00
N GLY A 286 -9.43 4.68 -12.06
CA GLY A 286 -10.88 4.66 -12.17
C GLY A 286 -11.48 3.35 -12.70
N THR A 287 -10.68 2.33 -12.98
CA THR A 287 -11.19 0.98 -13.21
C THR A 287 -11.77 0.48 -11.88
N THR A 288 -13.06 0.16 -11.84
CA THR A 288 -13.77 -0.18 -10.59
C THR A 288 -13.94 -1.68 -10.39
N VAL A 289 -13.68 -2.49 -11.42
CA VAL A 289 -13.93 -3.94 -11.38
C VAL A 289 -12.68 -4.67 -11.88
N ASP A 290 -11.98 -5.33 -10.96
CA ASP A 290 -11.02 -6.37 -11.28
C ASP A 290 -11.75 -7.73 -11.30
N MET A 291 -11.55 -8.50 -12.37
CA MET A 291 -12.13 -9.85 -12.53
C MET A 291 -11.31 -10.91 -11.77
N GLY A 292 -10.73 -10.53 -10.62
CA GLY A 292 -9.86 -11.38 -9.80
C GLY A 292 -8.47 -11.62 -10.38
N LYS A 293 -8.04 -10.86 -11.39
CA LYS A 293 -6.74 -11.09 -12.04
C LYS A 293 -5.59 -10.56 -11.19
N ASN A 294 -5.76 -9.42 -10.52
CA ASN A 294 -4.75 -8.91 -9.61
C ASN A 294 -4.53 -9.91 -8.47
N LEU A 295 -5.61 -10.57 -8.00
CA LEU A 295 -5.50 -11.66 -7.02
C LEU A 295 -4.74 -12.85 -7.61
N GLY A 296 -5.09 -13.26 -8.84
CA GLY A 296 -4.40 -14.34 -9.55
C GLY A 296 -2.89 -14.12 -9.64
N ASN A 297 -2.48 -12.90 -10.02
CA ASN A 297 -1.07 -12.50 -10.10
C ASN A 297 -0.37 -12.59 -8.73
N VAL A 298 -0.98 -12.01 -7.68
CA VAL A 298 -0.44 -12.05 -6.31
C VAL A 298 -0.30 -13.50 -5.83
N ASN A 299 -1.31 -14.34 -6.05
CA ASN A 299 -1.28 -15.74 -5.64
C ASN A 299 -0.25 -16.56 -6.41
N ALA A 300 -0.06 -16.30 -7.71
CA ALA A 300 0.95 -16.96 -8.52
C ALA A 300 2.36 -16.67 -7.98
N ILE A 301 2.66 -15.39 -7.72
CA ILE A 301 3.94 -14.95 -7.12
C ILE A 301 4.14 -15.61 -5.76
N ILE A 302 3.16 -15.54 -4.87
CA ILE A 302 3.27 -16.08 -3.51
C ILE A 302 3.45 -17.59 -3.51
N SER A 303 2.71 -18.30 -4.38
CA SER A 303 2.85 -19.74 -4.53
C SER A 303 4.25 -20.11 -5.00
N TYR A 304 4.80 -19.37 -5.96
CA TYR A 304 6.18 -19.55 -6.41
C TYR A 304 7.19 -19.33 -5.28
N LEU A 305 7.06 -18.22 -4.53
CA LEU A 305 7.95 -17.91 -3.41
C LEU A 305 7.92 -19.02 -2.35
N LYS A 306 6.74 -19.48 -1.95
CA LYS A 306 6.55 -20.58 -0.99
C LYS A 306 7.17 -21.90 -1.47
N THR A 307 6.92 -22.29 -2.72
CA THR A 307 7.47 -23.53 -3.28
C THR A 307 8.99 -23.47 -3.38
N SER A 308 9.54 -22.31 -3.76
CA SER A 308 10.98 -22.12 -3.87
C SER A 308 11.70 -22.27 -2.51
N ILE A 309 11.05 -21.87 -1.42
CA ILE A 309 11.59 -22.03 -0.06
C ILE A 309 11.65 -23.52 0.31
N ALA A 310 10.62 -24.28 -0.07
CA ALA A 310 10.51 -25.69 0.27
C ALA A 310 11.56 -26.57 -0.45
N SER A 311 11.98 -26.19 -1.66
CA SER A 311 12.86 -27.06 -2.46
C SER A 311 14.29 -27.17 -1.93
N LYS A 312 14.79 -26.28 -1.06
CA LYS A 312 16.17 -26.29 -0.49
C LYS A 312 17.32 -26.52 -1.49
N GLU A 313 17.07 -26.54 -2.79
CA GLU A 313 18.10 -26.84 -3.77
C GLU A 313 19.11 -25.68 -3.78
N PRO A 314 20.39 -25.96 -3.50
CA PRO A 314 21.44 -24.96 -3.66
C PRO A 314 21.52 -24.62 -5.14
N PHE A 315 20.97 -23.46 -5.49
CA PHE A 315 20.82 -23.08 -6.88
C PHE A 315 22.17 -22.56 -7.39
N SER A 316 22.82 -23.31 -8.27
CA SER A 316 23.92 -22.80 -9.08
C SER A 316 23.31 -21.91 -10.15
N VAL A 317 23.66 -20.63 -10.14
CA VAL A 317 23.29 -19.72 -11.22
C VAL A 317 24.15 -20.12 -12.41
N ASP A 318 23.59 -20.92 -13.32
CA ASP A 318 24.09 -20.99 -14.69
C ASP A 318 23.76 -19.63 -15.32
N VAL A 319 24.65 -18.64 -15.07
CA VAL A 319 24.66 -17.37 -15.79
C VAL A 319 25.02 -17.76 -17.22
N GLY A 320 24.02 -18.11 -18.01
CA GLY A 320 24.15 -18.21 -19.45
C GLY A 320 24.71 -16.89 -19.92
N ASP A 321 25.98 -16.94 -20.33
CA ASP A 321 26.80 -15.83 -20.77
C ASP A 321 26.19 -15.28 -22.08
N ASN A 322 25.11 -14.51 -21.94
CA ASN A 322 24.48 -13.77 -23.03
C ASN A 322 25.39 -12.58 -23.37
N SER A 323 26.56 -12.90 -23.91
CA SER A 323 27.40 -12.01 -24.69
C SER A 323 26.61 -11.67 -25.96
N ALA A 324 25.78 -10.64 -25.84
CA ALA A 324 25.13 -10.00 -26.96
C ALA A 324 26.20 -9.58 -27.97
N THR A 325 26.19 -10.26 -29.11
CA THR A 325 27.02 -9.97 -30.26
C THR A 325 26.76 -8.54 -30.72
N GLU A 326 27.72 -7.64 -30.49
CA GLU A 326 27.83 -6.38 -31.23
C GLU A 326 28.06 -6.73 -32.71
N GLN A 327 26.97 -6.82 -33.49
CA GLN A 327 27.09 -6.74 -34.94
C GLN A 327 27.33 -5.28 -35.31
N GLY A 328 28.58 -5.00 -35.68
CA GLY A 328 28.98 -3.75 -36.30
C GLY A 328 28.18 -3.49 -37.58
N VAL A 329 27.45 -2.38 -37.58
CA VAL A 329 26.93 -1.77 -38.80
C VAL A 329 28.09 -1.01 -39.42
N SER A 330 28.58 -1.54 -40.54
CA SER A 330 29.45 -0.84 -41.49
C SER A 330 28.69 -0.74 -42.80
N GLU A 331 28.28 0.50 -43.12
CA GLU A 331 28.16 1.18 -44.43
C GLU A 331 27.14 2.32 -44.34
#